data_AF-A0A7C6VTD3-F1
#
_entry.id   AF-A0A7C6VTD3-F1
#
_cell.length_a   1.000
_cell.length_b   1.000
_cell.length_c   1.000
_cell.angle_alpha   90.00
_cell.angle_beta   90.00
_cell.angle_gamma   90.00
#
_symmetry.space_group_name_H-M   'P 1'
#
loop_
_entity.id
_entity.type
_entity.pdbx_description
1 polymer ?
#
loop_
_entity_poly.entity_id
_entity_poly.type
_entity_poly.pdbx_seq_one_letter_code
_entity_poly.pdbx_strand_id
1 'polypeptide(L)'
;MKKLLITLCSVVLILSVGCEKVDNTKKGNYKNGTYFGFVEYESYGKKYVTTATVYVDESGMIKSVNIDSTYFKDDVYTTKKSLGDNYGMKATSADIGAIPGGAEWYEQVSQIEEKVIDQQGLDWVKWEDEAKTKLDIDTISGVTITADTYVEAITKALKQAK
;
A
#
# COMPACT_ATOMS: atom_id res chain seq x y z
N MET A 1 -70.24 -21.22 -34.45
CA MET A 1 -69.24 -22.29 -34.22
C MET A 1 -67.87 -21.77 -34.62
N LYS A 2 -66.94 -21.86 -33.66
CA LYS A 2 -65.52 -21.50 -33.64
C LYS A 2 -64.82 -21.54 -35.01
N LYS A 3 -64.01 -20.51 -35.32
CA LYS A 3 -62.57 -20.68 -35.63
C LYS A 3 -61.81 -19.45 -35.10
N LEU A 4 -61.06 -19.68 -34.03
CA LEU A 4 -60.23 -18.71 -33.31
C LEU A 4 -58.88 -18.62 -34.05
N LEU A 5 -58.51 -17.41 -34.50
CA LEU A 5 -57.15 -17.08 -34.93
C LEU A 5 -56.22 -17.03 -33.72
N ILE A 6 -55.16 -17.84 -33.68
CA ILE A 6 -53.95 -17.54 -32.90
C ILE A 6 -52.73 -17.96 -33.72
N THR A 7 -52.05 -16.97 -34.29
CA THR A 7 -50.74 -17.09 -34.93
C THR A 7 -49.69 -17.26 -33.84
N LEU A 8 -49.07 -18.45 -33.77
CA LEU A 8 -47.99 -18.77 -32.85
C LEU A 8 -46.67 -18.25 -33.43
N CYS A 9 -46.26 -17.05 -33.03
CA CYS A 9 -44.93 -16.50 -33.33
C CYS A 9 -43.97 -16.95 -32.23
N SER A 10 -43.32 -18.10 -32.43
CA SER A 10 -42.29 -18.61 -31.51
C SER A 10 -40.99 -17.83 -31.73
N VAL A 11 -40.76 -16.82 -30.88
CA VAL A 11 -39.49 -16.10 -30.75
C VAL A 11 -38.42 -17.09 -30.29
N VAL A 12 -37.46 -17.38 -31.16
CA VAL A 12 -36.24 -18.12 -30.81
C VAL A 12 -35.34 -17.16 -30.03
N LEU A 13 -35.30 -17.32 -28.71
CA LEU A 13 -34.38 -16.59 -27.84
C LEU A 13 -32.99 -17.24 -27.96
N ILE A 14 -32.15 -16.69 -28.85
CA ILE A 14 -30.74 -17.07 -28.94
C ILE A 14 -30.05 -16.51 -27.70
N LEU A 15 -29.80 -17.37 -26.70
CA LEU A 15 -28.91 -17.05 -25.58
C LEU A 15 -27.49 -16.99 -26.12
N SER A 16 -27.07 -15.82 -26.58
CA SER A 16 -25.67 -15.51 -26.77
C SER A 16 -24.99 -15.61 -25.41
N VAL A 17 -24.18 -16.65 -25.21
CA VAL A 17 -23.18 -16.69 -24.16
C VAL A 17 -22.17 -15.59 -24.50
N GLY A 18 -22.45 -14.38 -24.02
CA GLY A 18 -21.49 -13.29 -24.08
C GLY A 18 -20.31 -13.69 -23.20
N CYS A 19 -19.18 -14.01 -23.82
CA CYS A 19 -17.90 -13.65 -23.23
C CYS A 19 -17.94 -12.13 -23.08
N GLU A 20 -18.44 -11.63 -21.95
CA GLU A 20 -18.08 -10.30 -21.49
C GLU A 20 -16.56 -10.31 -21.39
N LYS A 21 -15.91 -9.68 -22.37
CA LYS A 21 -14.56 -9.18 -22.16
C LYS A 21 -14.70 -8.26 -20.95
N VAL A 22 -14.11 -8.68 -19.83
CA VAL A 22 -13.88 -7.79 -18.70
C VAL A 22 -13.08 -6.63 -19.28
N ASP A 23 -13.76 -5.51 -19.48
CA ASP A 23 -13.12 -4.27 -19.91
C ASP A 23 -12.22 -3.84 -18.74
N ASN A 24 -10.94 -4.20 -18.82
CA ASN A 24 -9.85 -3.74 -17.95
C ASN A 24 -9.57 -2.24 -18.19
N THR A 25 -10.62 -1.42 -18.26
CA THR A 25 -10.60 -0.05 -18.78
C THR A 25 -10.09 0.98 -17.77
N LYS A 26 -9.80 0.60 -16.53
CA LYS A 26 -9.10 1.49 -15.59
C LYS A 26 -7.59 1.31 -15.76
N LYS A 27 -7.03 2.05 -16.72
CA LYS A 27 -5.59 2.19 -16.86
C LYS A 27 -5.04 3.00 -15.68
N GLY A 28 -4.04 2.47 -14.99
CA GLY A 28 -3.36 3.15 -13.91
C GLY A 28 -2.38 4.21 -14.40
N ASN A 29 -1.84 4.98 -13.46
CA ASN A 29 -1.08 6.21 -13.73
C ASN A 29 0.43 6.00 -13.94
N TYR A 30 0.89 4.74 -13.93
CA TYR A 30 2.31 4.41 -13.87
C TYR A 30 2.72 3.48 -15.03
N LYS A 31 4.01 3.50 -15.38
CA LYS A 31 4.63 2.54 -16.29
C LYS A 31 4.83 1.21 -15.58
N ASN A 32 4.56 0.09 -16.25
CA ASN A 32 4.85 -1.26 -15.77
C ASN A 32 6.32 -1.39 -15.34
N GLY A 33 6.57 -2.02 -14.20
CA GLY A 33 7.91 -2.30 -13.72
C GLY A 33 8.03 -2.36 -12.19
N THR A 34 9.23 -2.65 -11.72
CA THR A 34 9.60 -2.58 -10.30
C THR A 34 10.52 -1.39 -10.08
N TYR A 35 10.16 -0.53 -9.14
CA TYR A 35 10.82 0.73 -8.85
C TYR A 35 11.32 0.75 -7.42
N PHE A 36 12.46 1.39 -7.19
CA PHE A 36 13.15 1.39 -5.91
C PHE A 36 13.45 2.81 -5.44
N GLY A 37 13.07 3.15 -4.21
CA GLY A 37 13.43 4.40 -3.55
C GLY A 37 14.11 4.15 -2.22
N PHE A 38 15.01 5.04 -1.82
CA PHE A 38 15.70 4.96 -0.54
C PHE A 38 15.91 6.33 0.11
N VAL A 39 16.04 6.33 1.43
CA VAL A 39 16.31 7.50 2.27
C VAL A 39 17.29 7.08 3.37
N GLU A 40 18.41 7.79 3.47
CA GLU A 40 19.34 7.65 4.59
C GLU A 40 18.97 8.67 5.67
N TYR A 41 19.00 8.25 6.94
CA TYR A 41 18.73 9.13 8.06
C TYR A 41 19.47 8.66 9.32
N GLU A 42 19.58 9.54 10.31
CA GLU A 42 20.16 9.22 11.61
C GLU A 42 19.10 9.37 12.71
N SER A 43 19.06 8.41 13.62
CA SER A 43 18.16 8.42 14.77
C SER A 43 18.81 7.68 15.93
N TYR A 44 18.76 8.27 17.13
CA TYR A 44 19.39 7.70 18.34
C TYR A 44 20.88 7.33 18.13
N GLY A 45 21.61 8.15 17.38
CA GLY A 45 23.03 7.92 17.05
C GLY A 45 23.30 6.73 16.13
N LYS A 46 22.26 6.18 15.48
CA LYS A 46 22.38 5.09 14.51
C LYS A 46 21.97 5.58 13.12
N LYS A 47 22.74 5.15 12.11
CA LYS A 47 22.39 5.35 10.71
C LYS A 47 21.42 4.28 10.25
N TYR A 48 20.38 4.71 9.56
CA TYR A 48 19.37 3.88 8.95
C TYR A 48 19.29 4.14 7.46
N VAL A 49 18.92 3.11 6.71
CA VAL A 49 18.53 3.21 5.30
C VAL A 49 17.11 2.68 5.17
N THR A 50 16.15 3.58 5.01
CA THR A 50 14.79 3.22 4.60
C THR A 50 14.79 2.92 3.12
N THR A 51 14.13 1.85 2.73
CA THR A 51 13.92 1.44 1.34
C THR A 51 12.45 1.22 1.06
N ALA A 52 12.01 1.50 -0.16
CA ALA A 52 10.68 1.19 -0.67
C ALA A 52 10.80 0.56 -2.06
N THR A 53 10.25 -0.63 -2.24
CA THR A 53 10.12 -1.32 -3.52
C THR A 53 8.66 -1.28 -3.95
N VAL A 54 8.38 -0.75 -5.14
CA VAL A 54 7.02 -0.64 -5.68
C VAL A 54 6.93 -1.43 -6.98
N TYR A 55 5.99 -2.36 -7.07
CA TYR A 55 5.67 -3.06 -8.32
C TYR A 55 4.40 -2.49 -8.93
N VAL A 56 4.49 -2.14 -10.21
CA VAL A 56 3.39 -1.68 -11.07
C VAL A 56 3.21 -2.70 -12.17
N ASP A 57 1.97 -3.12 -12.44
CA ASP A 57 1.67 -4.10 -13.48
C ASP A 57 1.52 -3.48 -14.89
N GLU A 58 1.24 -4.32 -15.88
CA GLU A 58 1.00 -3.92 -17.27
C GLU A 58 -0.17 -2.95 -17.45
N SER A 59 -1.13 -2.94 -16.53
CA SER A 59 -2.26 -1.99 -16.54
C SER A 59 -1.88 -0.61 -15.99
N GLY A 60 -0.68 -0.47 -15.42
CA GLY A 60 -0.18 0.75 -14.80
C GLY A 60 -0.63 0.92 -13.35
N MET A 61 -1.11 -0.15 -12.72
CA MET A 61 -1.63 -0.15 -11.35
C MET A 61 -0.55 -0.62 -10.38
N ILE A 62 -0.43 0.04 -9.23
CA ILE A 62 0.41 -0.41 -8.11
C ILE A 62 -0.18 -1.71 -7.58
N LYS A 63 0.64 -2.77 -7.53
CA LYS A 63 0.25 -4.10 -7.03
C LYS A 63 0.98 -4.52 -5.77
N SER A 64 2.14 -3.93 -5.50
CA SER A 64 2.88 -4.19 -4.27
C SER A 64 3.70 -2.97 -3.89
N VAL A 65 3.79 -2.74 -2.58
CA VAL A 65 4.70 -1.79 -1.95
C VAL A 65 5.35 -2.54 -0.80
N ASN A 66 6.68 -2.54 -0.73
CA ASN A 66 7.42 -3.13 0.37
C ASN A 66 8.45 -2.14 0.90
N ILE A 67 8.28 -1.75 2.16
CA ILE A 67 9.09 -0.83 2.93
C ILE A 67 9.89 -1.60 3.96
N ASP A 68 11.17 -1.26 4.13
CA ASP A 68 12.00 -1.77 5.21
C ASP A 68 13.05 -0.72 5.63
N SER A 69 13.59 -0.86 6.84
CA SER A 69 14.69 -0.03 7.33
C SER A 69 15.87 -0.90 7.73
N THR A 70 16.99 -0.73 7.03
CA THR A 70 18.27 -1.39 7.34
C THR A 70 19.05 -0.56 8.34
N TYR A 71 19.68 -1.21 9.32
CA TYR A 71 20.55 -0.56 10.29
C TYR A 71 21.61 -1.53 10.83
N PHE A 72 22.66 -0.98 11.41
CA PHE A 72 23.72 -1.75 12.04
C PHE A 72 23.40 -2.02 13.52
N LYS A 73 23.41 -3.29 13.92
CA LYS A 73 23.12 -3.75 15.28
C LYS A 73 23.98 -4.97 15.57
N ASP A 74 24.64 -5.00 16.73
CA ASP A 74 25.42 -6.15 17.20
C ASP A 74 26.40 -6.69 16.15
N ASP A 75 27.19 -5.77 15.57
CA ASP A 75 28.19 -6.04 14.52
C ASP A 75 27.67 -6.61 13.19
N VAL A 76 26.35 -6.57 12.95
CA VAL A 76 25.72 -7.03 11.71
C VAL A 76 24.72 -6.00 11.15
N TYR A 77 24.60 -5.96 9.82
CA TYR A 77 23.48 -5.27 9.18
C TYR A 77 22.22 -6.14 9.25
N THR A 78 21.15 -5.58 9.79
CA THR A 78 19.83 -6.23 9.85
C THR A 78 18.76 -5.25 9.38
N THR A 79 17.56 -5.76 9.12
CA THR A 79 16.40 -4.93 8.81
C THR A 79 15.33 -5.05 9.89
N LYS A 80 14.45 -4.04 9.99
CA LYS A 80 13.33 -4.08 10.93
C LYS A 80 12.36 -5.22 10.61
N LYS A 81 12.05 -5.47 9.33
CA LYS A 81 11.21 -6.63 8.96
C LYS A 81 11.87 -7.96 9.30
N SER A 82 13.18 -8.09 9.09
CA SER A 82 13.92 -9.33 9.42
C SER A 82 13.89 -9.65 10.91
N LEU A 83 13.83 -8.62 11.77
CA LEU A 83 13.71 -8.80 13.21
C LEU A 83 12.28 -9.17 13.65
N GLY A 84 11.25 -8.70 12.93
CA GLY A 84 9.85 -8.93 13.29
C GLY A 84 9.59 -8.49 14.74
N ASP A 85 9.00 -9.38 15.54
CA ASP A 85 8.73 -9.16 16.96
C ASP A 85 10.00 -8.88 17.79
N ASN A 86 11.18 -9.34 17.36
CA ASN A 86 12.45 -9.04 18.05
C ASN A 86 12.87 -7.57 17.93
N TYR A 87 12.20 -6.78 17.08
CA TYR A 87 12.38 -5.33 17.07
C TYR A 87 11.74 -4.67 18.30
N GLY A 88 10.67 -5.27 18.85
CA GLY A 88 10.16 -4.99 20.19
C GLY A 88 9.37 -3.69 20.33
N MET A 89 8.53 -3.35 19.36
CA MET A 89 7.73 -2.12 19.40
C MET A 89 6.32 -2.27 20.00
N LYS A 90 5.85 -3.49 20.23
CA LYS A 90 4.46 -3.71 20.68
C LYS A 90 4.16 -3.07 22.03
N ALA A 91 5.02 -3.23 23.03
CA ALA A 91 4.81 -2.61 24.34
C ALA A 91 4.84 -1.07 24.24
N THR A 92 5.84 -0.51 23.56
CA THR A 92 5.96 0.94 23.40
C THR A 92 4.75 1.56 22.70
N SER A 93 4.22 0.91 21.66
CA SER A 93 3.04 1.41 20.95
C SER A 93 1.74 1.21 21.75
N ALA A 94 1.66 0.19 22.61
CA ALA A 94 0.56 0.04 23.56
C ALA A 94 0.56 1.19 24.58
N ASP A 95 1.73 1.57 25.11
CA ASP A 95 1.88 2.64 26.10
C ASP A 95 1.51 4.03 25.55
N ILE A 96 1.70 4.26 24.24
CA ILE A 96 1.21 5.47 23.55
C ILE A 96 -0.32 5.56 23.61
N GLY A 97 -1.02 4.43 23.72
CA GLY A 97 -2.48 4.37 23.86
C GLY A 97 -3.28 4.60 22.58
N ALA A 98 -2.61 4.87 21.45
CA ALA A 98 -3.26 5.08 20.15
C ALA A 98 -3.59 3.77 19.41
N ILE A 99 -2.96 2.65 19.79
CA ILE A 99 -3.23 1.32 19.23
C ILE A 99 -3.60 0.38 20.38
N PRO A 100 -4.87 -0.07 20.48
CA PRO A 100 -5.29 -1.01 21.51
C PRO A 100 -4.43 -2.28 21.49
N GLY A 101 -3.70 -2.55 22.58
CA GLY A 101 -2.81 -3.72 22.69
C GLY A 101 -1.45 -3.58 21.99
N GLY A 102 -1.17 -2.43 21.37
CA GLY A 102 0.05 -2.14 20.64
C GLY A 102 0.20 -2.90 19.32
N ALA A 103 1.16 -2.46 18.51
CA ALA A 103 1.54 -3.08 17.24
C ALA A 103 3.05 -3.03 17.05
N GLU A 104 3.60 -4.10 16.48
CA GLU A 104 4.97 -4.14 16.01
C GLU A 104 5.20 -3.20 14.82
N TRP A 105 6.45 -2.83 14.60
CA TRP A 105 6.82 -1.90 13.53
C TRP A 105 6.35 -2.39 12.14
N TYR A 106 6.49 -3.71 11.88
CA TYR A 106 6.12 -4.29 10.59
C TYR A 106 4.61 -4.31 10.37
N GLU A 107 3.81 -4.45 11.44
CA GLU A 107 2.36 -4.37 11.37
C GLU A 107 1.92 -2.95 10.99
N GLN A 108 2.53 -1.94 11.63
CA GLN A 108 2.25 -0.53 11.35
C GLN A 108 2.69 -0.12 9.94
N VAL A 109 3.86 -0.56 9.47
CA VAL A 109 4.33 -0.22 8.12
C VAL A 109 3.49 -0.91 7.02
N SER A 110 2.97 -2.12 7.27
CA SER A 110 2.07 -2.82 6.35
C SER A 110 0.81 -2.00 6.07
N GLN A 111 0.29 -1.28 7.08
CA GLN A 111 -0.86 -0.38 6.88
C GLN A 111 -0.54 0.75 5.89
N ILE A 112 0.67 1.29 5.91
CA ILE A 112 1.11 2.30 4.93
C ILE A 112 1.21 1.67 3.53
N GLU A 113 1.80 0.47 3.43
CA GLU A 113 1.95 -0.27 2.17
C GLU A 113 0.60 -0.55 1.51
N GLU A 114 -0.33 -1.12 2.27
CA GLU A 114 -1.71 -1.41 1.86
C GLU A 114 -2.44 -0.14 1.42
N LYS A 115 -2.33 0.95 2.20
CA LYS A 115 -2.97 2.23 1.87
C LYS A 115 -2.47 2.81 0.55
N VAL A 116 -1.17 2.70 0.25
CA VAL A 116 -0.62 3.15 -1.05
C VAL A 116 -1.14 2.30 -2.19
N ILE A 117 -1.30 0.99 -2.00
CA ILE A 117 -1.89 0.10 -3.00
C ILE A 117 -3.36 0.48 -3.21
N ASP A 118 -4.15 0.63 -2.15
CA ASP A 118 -5.59 0.93 -2.26
C ASP A 118 -5.86 2.28 -2.91
N GLN A 119 -5.09 3.31 -2.53
CA GLN A 119 -5.23 4.66 -3.05
C GLN A 119 -4.46 4.89 -4.35
N GLN A 120 -3.70 3.88 -4.81
CA GLN A 120 -2.87 3.95 -6.02
C GLN A 120 -1.93 5.17 -6.03
N GLY A 121 -1.33 5.48 -4.88
CA GLY A 121 -0.45 6.64 -4.72
C GLY A 121 -0.37 7.16 -3.28
N LEU A 122 0.00 8.44 -3.15
CA LEU A 122 0.24 9.12 -1.87
C LEU A 122 -0.66 10.34 -1.64
N ASP A 123 -1.68 10.56 -2.48
CA ASP A 123 -2.57 11.73 -2.38
C ASP A 123 -3.38 11.76 -1.08
N TRP A 124 -3.48 10.62 -0.40
CA TRP A 124 -4.10 10.49 0.91
C TRP A 124 -3.22 11.02 2.04
N VAL A 125 -1.91 11.17 1.86
CA VAL A 125 -0.97 11.52 2.93
C VAL A 125 -1.32 12.89 3.52
N LYS A 126 -1.63 12.89 4.82
CA LYS A 126 -1.73 14.09 5.65
C LYS A 126 -0.84 13.90 6.87
N TRP A 127 -0.21 14.99 7.29
CA TRP A 127 0.69 15.02 8.44
C TRP A 127 -0.06 15.52 9.66
N GLU A 128 0.26 14.96 10.83
CA GLU A 128 -0.30 15.37 12.11
C GLU A 128 0.03 16.84 12.43
N ASP A 129 1.21 17.30 12.02
CA ASP A 129 1.74 18.63 12.30
C ASP A 129 2.64 19.17 11.17
N GLU A 130 3.16 20.39 11.37
CA GLU A 130 4.09 21.04 10.44
C GLU A 130 5.48 20.40 10.40
N ALA A 131 5.85 19.60 11.41
CA ALA A 131 7.12 18.87 11.42
C ALA A 131 7.09 17.69 10.42
N LYS A 132 5.89 17.23 10.02
CA LYS A 132 5.69 16.23 8.97
C LYS A 132 6.42 14.92 9.22
N THR A 133 6.47 14.51 10.50
CA THR A 133 7.12 13.26 10.90
C THR A 133 6.11 12.13 11.08
N LYS A 134 4.87 12.43 11.48
CA LYS A 134 3.81 11.45 11.74
C LYS A 134 2.59 11.70 10.86
N LEU A 135 1.95 10.61 10.45
CA LEU A 135 0.71 10.68 9.67
C LEU A 135 -0.47 11.03 10.57
N ASP A 136 -1.40 11.81 10.04
CA ASP A 136 -2.65 12.15 10.69
C ASP A 136 -3.48 10.87 10.95
N ILE A 137 -3.90 10.67 12.20
CA ILE A 137 -4.65 9.49 12.65
C ILE A 137 -6.03 9.37 11.98
N ASP A 138 -6.64 10.50 11.61
CA ASP A 138 -7.92 10.52 10.88
C ASP A 138 -7.74 10.04 9.43
N THR A 139 -6.50 10.08 8.94
CA THR A 139 -6.13 9.61 7.60
C THR A 139 -5.74 8.14 7.61
N ILE A 140 -5.00 7.68 8.62
CA ILE A 140 -4.57 6.28 8.73
C ILE A 140 -4.49 5.86 10.20
N SER A 141 -5.47 5.10 10.65
CA SER A 141 -5.48 4.51 11.98
C SER A 141 -4.43 3.39 12.12
N GLY A 142 -3.94 3.15 13.34
CA GLY A 142 -3.04 2.03 13.61
C GLY A 142 -1.57 2.30 13.25
N VAL A 143 -1.22 3.52 12.87
CA VAL A 143 0.16 3.93 12.57
C VAL A 143 0.57 5.05 13.51
N THR A 144 1.57 4.77 14.34
CA THR A 144 2.11 5.72 15.35
C THR A 144 3.60 5.99 15.16
N ILE A 145 4.27 5.18 14.33
CA ILE A 145 5.66 5.37 13.92
C ILE A 145 5.84 6.64 13.07
N THR A 146 7.03 7.23 13.11
CA THR A 146 7.41 8.30 12.18
C THR A 146 7.48 7.74 10.76
N ALA A 147 6.87 8.44 9.80
CA ALA A 147 6.60 7.96 8.45
C ALA A 147 7.17 8.83 7.32
N ASP A 148 7.80 9.96 7.66
CA ASP A 148 8.49 10.87 6.74
C ASP A 148 9.41 10.14 5.75
N THR A 149 10.33 9.31 6.27
CA THR A 149 11.30 8.59 5.44
C THR A 149 10.63 7.52 4.57
N TYR A 150 9.52 6.91 5.03
CA TYR A 150 8.76 5.93 4.26
C TYR A 150 8.02 6.59 3.09
N VAL A 151 7.32 7.69 3.37
CA VAL A 151 6.61 8.48 2.34
C VAL A 151 7.60 9.02 1.30
N GLU A 152 8.77 9.50 1.73
CA GLU A 152 9.81 9.96 0.82
C GLU A 152 10.40 8.82 -0.03
N ALA A 153 10.68 7.64 0.54
CA ALA A 153 11.16 6.49 -0.21
C ALA A 153 10.14 6.03 -1.28
N ILE A 154 8.85 5.95 -0.92
CA ILE A 154 7.78 5.63 -1.87
C ILE A 154 7.69 6.71 -2.95
N THR A 155 7.78 7.99 -2.57
CA THR A 155 7.79 9.12 -3.53
C THR A 155 8.93 8.98 -4.54
N LYS A 156 10.13 8.60 -4.11
CA LYS A 156 11.27 8.35 -4.99
C LYS A 156 11.04 7.17 -5.94
N ALA A 157 10.43 6.08 -5.47
CA ALA A 157 10.05 4.96 -6.32
C ALA A 157 8.99 5.36 -7.36
N LEU A 158 7.89 6.00 -6.93
CA LEU A 158 6.79 6.41 -7.81
C LEU A 158 7.20 7.49 -8.83
N LYS A 159 8.19 8.33 -8.53
CA LYS A 159 8.75 9.28 -9.50
C LYS A 159 9.40 8.58 -10.69
N GLN A 160 10.06 7.42 -10.48
CA GLN A 160 10.65 6.62 -11.55
C GLN A 160 9.60 5.91 -12.39
N ALA A 161 8.42 5.64 -11.80
CA ALA A 161 7.31 4.97 -12.46
C ALA A 161 6.49 5.88 -13.39
N LYS A 162 6.76 7.18 -13.45
CA LYS A 162 6.09 8.14 -14.34
C LYS A 162 6.76 8.18 -15.71
#